data_AF-A0A0C3KHL1-F1
#
_entry.id   AF-A0A0C3KHL1-F1
#
_cell.length_a   1.000
_cell.length_b   1.000
_cell.length_c   1.000
_cell.angle_alpha   90.00
_cell.angle_beta   90.00
_cell.angle_gamma   90.00
#
_symmetry.space_group_name_H-M   'P 1'
#
loop_
_entity.id
_entity.type
_entity.pdbx_description
1 polymer ?
#
loop_
_entity_poly.entity_id
_entity_poly.type
_entity_poly.pdbx_seq_one_letter_code
_entity_poly.pdbx_strand_id
1 'polypeptide(L)'
;LIPLDAPIQSRNYITPSATSRKDIPPSVARTFMNRRREMDPEKVALLEHVEQARRRNTLAARKSRQRKLEHVRNLEEDVEGLRAE
;
A
#
# COMPACT_ATOMS: atom_id res chain seq x y z
N LEU A 1 -4.54 16.23 -1.11
CA LEU A 1 -4.40 14.77 -0.85
C LEU A 1 -4.45 14.04 -2.20
N ILE A 2 -3.75 12.91 -2.37
CA ILE A 2 -3.82 12.13 -3.63
C ILE A 2 -5.28 11.67 -3.84
N PRO A 3 -5.89 11.94 -5.00
CA PRO A 3 -7.25 11.49 -5.32
C PRO A 3 -7.43 9.97 -5.22
N LEU A 4 -8.66 9.51 -4.96
CA LEU A 4 -8.95 8.07 -4.81
C LEU A 4 -8.78 7.30 -6.12
N ASP A 5 -9.17 7.93 -7.22
CA ASP A 5 -9.08 7.49 -8.61
C ASP A 5 -7.66 7.59 -9.21
N ALA A 6 -6.73 8.27 -8.54
CA ALA A 6 -5.36 8.40 -9.01
C ALA A 6 -4.71 7.01 -9.22
N PRO A 7 -3.90 6.82 -10.27
CA PRO A 7 -3.32 5.52 -10.59
C PRO A 7 -2.48 4.97 -9.43
N ILE A 8 -2.51 3.64 -9.26
CA ILE A 8 -1.69 2.92 -8.27
C ILE A 8 -0.52 2.30 -9.01
N GLN A 9 0.69 2.77 -8.73
CA GLN A 9 1.91 2.22 -9.30
C GLN A 9 2.18 0.81 -8.74
N SER A 10 2.49 -0.14 -9.62
CA SER A 10 2.91 -1.49 -9.24
C SER A 10 4.34 -1.49 -8.68
N ARG A 11 4.66 -2.49 -7.86
CA ARG A 11 5.97 -2.61 -7.19
C ARG A 11 6.78 -3.73 -7.82
N ASN A 12 7.74 -3.37 -8.67
CA ASN A 12 8.66 -4.31 -9.31
C ASN A 12 9.97 -4.43 -8.53
N TYR A 13 9.94 -5.21 -7.45
CA TYR A 13 11.16 -5.53 -6.72
C TYR A 13 11.94 -6.63 -7.45
N ILE A 14 13.18 -6.32 -7.83
CA ILE A 14 14.12 -7.30 -8.39
C ILE A 14 14.73 -8.11 -7.24
N THR A 15 15.11 -7.41 -6.16
CA THR A 15 15.64 -7.95 -4.91
C THR A 15 14.61 -7.77 -3.78
N PRO A 16 14.65 -8.59 -2.71
CA PRO A 16 13.83 -8.33 -1.53
C PRO A 16 14.08 -6.91 -1.01
N SER A 17 13.03 -6.27 -0.50
CA SER A 17 13.15 -4.94 0.11
C SER A 17 14.03 -5.06 1.37
N ALA A 18 15.15 -4.33 1.41
CA ALA A 18 16.10 -4.34 2.53
C ALA A 18 15.45 -3.95 3.88
N THR A 19 14.32 -3.24 3.82
CA THR A 19 13.55 -2.76 4.98
C THR A 19 12.32 -3.62 5.31
N SER A 20 12.12 -4.75 4.62
CA SER A 20 10.98 -5.63 4.90
C SER A 20 11.16 -6.32 6.26
N ARG A 21 10.25 -6.06 7.19
CA ARG A 21 10.19 -6.72 8.52
C ARG A 21 9.86 -8.22 8.48
N LYS A 22 9.52 -8.76 7.30
CA LYS A 22 9.18 -10.17 7.13
C LYS A 22 10.42 -10.88 6.64
N ASP A 23 10.98 -11.74 7.49
CA ASP A 23 12.00 -12.70 7.07
C ASP A 23 11.39 -13.58 5.99
N ILE A 24 11.85 -13.36 4.77
CA ILE A 24 11.42 -14.15 3.63
C ILE A 24 12.13 -15.50 3.78
N PRO A 25 11.40 -16.62 3.79
CA PRO A 25 12.02 -17.94 3.88
C PRO A 25 13.14 -18.08 2.83
N PRO A 26 14.30 -18.69 3.16
CA PRO A 26 15.43 -18.81 2.24
C PRO A 26 15.09 -19.48 0.88
N SER A 27 14.01 -20.28 0.84
CA SER A 27 13.45 -20.88 -0.38
C SER A 27 12.86 -19.83 -1.33
N VAL A 28 12.20 -18.81 -0.78
CA VAL A 28 11.58 -17.71 -1.53
C VAL A 28 12.66 -16.70 -1.95
N ALA A 29 13.65 -16.43 -1.09
CA ALA A 29 14.81 -15.59 -1.42
C ALA A 29 15.61 -16.11 -2.64
N ARG A 30 15.87 -17.42 -2.71
CA ARG A 30 16.52 -18.07 -3.87
C ARG A 30 15.68 -18.00 -5.15
N THR A 31 14.35 -18.02 -5.03
CA THR A 31 13.44 -17.92 -6.19
C THR A 31 13.53 -16.53 -6.84
N PHE A 32 13.75 -15.46 -6.06
CA PHE A 32 13.90 -14.10 -6.61
C PHE A 32 15.18 -13.90 -7.44
N MET A 33 16.25 -14.63 -7.15
CA MET A 33 17.52 -14.56 -7.89
C MET A 33 17.48 -15.32 -9.23
N ASN A 34 16.65 -16.36 -9.35
CA ASN A 34 16.61 -17.26 -10.51
C ASN A 34 15.44 -17.00 -11.47
N ARG A 35 15.21 -15.73 -11.83
CA ARG A 35 14.06 -15.31 -12.65
C ARG A 35 14.25 -15.58 -14.17
N ARG A 36 14.58 -16.82 -14.52
CA ARG A 36 14.61 -17.34 -15.91
C ARG A 36 14.11 -18.78 -16.09
N ARG A 37 13.63 -19.44 -15.03
CA ARG A 37 12.96 -20.76 -15.12
C ARG A 37 11.49 -20.61 -14.78
N GLU A 38 10.65 -21.36 -15.49
CA GLU A 38 9.19 -21.46 -15.37
C GLU A 38 8.71 -21.21 -13.94
N MET A 39 7.94 -20.14 -13.77
CA MET A 39 7.37 -19.78 -12.48
C MET A 39 6.26 -20.77 -12.15
N ASP A 40 6.42 -21.47 -11.03
CA ASP A 40 5.40 -22.32 -10.43
C ASP A 40 4.04 -21.57 -10.32
N PRO A 41 2.94 -22.12 -10.88
CA PRO A 41 1.64 -21.44 -10.93
C PRO A 41 1.12 -21.03 -9.55
N GLU A 42 1.43 -21.78 -8.49
CA GLU A 42 1.03 -21.42 -7.12
C GLU A 42 1.70 -20.12 -6.65
N LYS A 43 2.95 -19.90 -7.04
CA LYS A 43 3.70 -18.68 -6.70
C LYS A 43 3.17 -17.47 -7.43
N VAL A 44 2.72 -17.63 -8.67
CA VAL A 44 2.10 -16.54 -9.45
C VAL A 44 0.81 -16.08 -8.78
N ALA A 45 -0.07 -17.02 -8.42
CA ALA A 45 -1.31 -16.71 -7.70
C ALA A 45 -1.06 -16.00 -6.36
N LEU A 46 -0.04 -16.44 -5.60
CA LEU A 46 0.33 -15.77 -4.35
C LEU A 46 0.79 -14.31 -4.58
N LEU A 47 1.59 -14.06 -5.62
CA LEU A 47 2.05 -12.71 -5.95
C LEU A 47 0.87 -11.79 -6.33
N GLU A 48 -0.08 -12.31 -7.10
CA GLU A 48 -1.31 -11.58 -7.45
C GLU A 48 -2.14 -11.23 -6.22
N HIS A 49 -2.35 -12.17 -5.29
CA HIS A 49 -3.04 -11.89 -4.03
C HIS A 49 -2.35 -10.81 -3.20
N VAL A 50 -1.01 -10.81 -3.15
CA VAL A 50 -0.24 -9.78 -2.47
C VAL A 50 -0.42 -8.41 -3.13
N GLU A 51 -0.42 -8.35 -4.46
CA GLU A 51 -0.66 -7.11 -5.19
C GLU A 51 -2.08 -6.57 -4.96
N GLN A 52 -3.09 -7.43 -4.98
CA GLN A 52 -4.47 -7.05 -4.66
C GLN A 52 -4.59 -6.49 -3.24
N ALA A 53 -3.95 -7.13 -2.26
CA ALA A 53 -3.92 -6.65 -0.88
C ALA A 53 -3.26 -5.27 -0.77
N ARG A 54 -2.16 -5.03 -1.50
CA ARG A 54 -1.49 -3.73 -1.55
C ARG A 54 -2.36 -2.65 -2.18
N ARG A 55 -3.05 -2.95 -3.28
CA ARG A 55 -3.99 -2.02 -3.93
C ARG A 55 -5.10 -1.61 -2.96
N ARG A 56 -5.73 -2.60 -2.29
CA ARG A 56 -6.76 -2.37 -1.27
C ARG A 56 -6.25 -1.50 -0.12
N ASN A 57 -5.06 -1.78 0.41
CA ASN A 57 -4.45 -0.98 1.48
C ASN A 57 -4.17 0.46 1.03
N THR A 58 -3.71 0.66 -0.20
CA THR A 58 -3.45 2.00 -0.76
C THR A 58 -4.74 2.82 -0.81
N LEU A 59 -5.85 2.25 -1.32
CA LEU A 59 -7.15 2.91 -1.34
C LEU A 59 -7.66 3.21 0.06
N ALA A 60 -7.55 2.25 0.98
CA ALA A 60 -7.95 2.43 2.37
C ALA A 60 -7.16 3.56 3.06
N ALA A 61 -5.85 3.63 2.83
CA ALA A 61 -5.00 4.69 3.36
C ALA A 61 -5.36 6.06 2.79
N ARG A 62 -5.66 6.16 1.48
CA ARG A 62 -6.15 7.40 0.87
C ARG A 62 -7.47 7.85 1.51
N LYS A 63 -8.46 6.95 1.61
CA LYS A 63 -9.76 7.24 2.25
C LYS A 63 -9.61 7.63 3.72
N SER A 64 -8.71 6.98 4.46
CA SER A 64 -8.43 7.32 5.85
C SER A 64 -7.85 8.73 5.99
N ARG A 65 -6.87 9.09 5.16
CA ARG A 65 -6.29 10.44 5.17
C ARG A 65 -7.31 11.51 4.78
N GLN A 66 -8.20 11.20 3.83
CA GLN A 66 -9.28 12.10 3.45
C GLN A 66 -10.24 12.37 4.61
N ARG A 67 -10.75 11.32 5.26
CA ARG A 67 -11.60 11.46 6.44
C ARG A 67 -10.93 12.24 7.57
N LYS A 68 -9.63 12.02 7.80
CA LYS A 68 -8.88 12.78 8.80
C LYS A 68 -8.79 14.26 8.44
N LEU A 69 -8.56 14.57 7.17
CA LEU A 69 -8.49 15.94 6.69
C LEU A 69 -9.83 16.65 6.84
N GLU A 70 -10.93 16.00 6.45
CA GLU A 70 -12.29 16.53 6.64
C GLU A 70 -12.59 16.75 8.12
N HIS A 71 -12.27 15.78 8.98
CA HIS A 71 -12.48 15.92 10.42
C HIS A 71 -11.68 17.09 11.03
N VAL A 72 -10.40 17.25 10.64
CA VAL A 72 -9.57 18.36 11.12
C VAL A 72 -10.13 19.71 10.65
N ARG A 73 -10.56 19.81 9.39
CA ARG A 73 -11.20 21.04 8.88
C ARG A 73 -12.45 21.42 9.66
N ASN A 74 -13.34 20.46 9.90
CA ASN A 74 -14.55 20.74 10.68
C ASN A 74 -14.22 21.21 12.11
N LEU A 75 -13.21 20.60 12.75
CA LEU A 75 -12.76 21.05 14.08
C LEU A 75 -12.17 22.47 14.04
N GLU A 76 -11.43 22.82 12.99
CA GLU A 76 -10.89 24.17 12.81
C GLU A 76 -12.03 25.19 12.61
N GLU A 77 -13.02 24.87 11.78
CA GLU A 77 -14.22 25.69 11.55
C GLU A 77 -15.04 25.89 12.83
N ASP A 78 -15.27 24.82 13.60
CA ASP A 78 -16.00 24.88 14.88
C ASP A 78 -15.27 25.78 15.90
N VAL A 79 -13.93 25.65 15.98
CA VAL A 79 -13.10 26.48 16.87
C VAL A 79 -13.11 27.94 16.45
N GLU A 80 -13.07 28.23 15.15
CA GLU A 80 -13.18 29.59 14.63
C GLU A 80 -14.55 30.20 14.94
N GLY A 81 -15.64 29.45 14.75
CA GLY A 81 -17.00 29.88 15.10
C GLY A 81 -17.13 30.22 16.59
N LEU A 82 -16.67 29.33 17.47
CA LEU A 82 -16.70 29.54 18.92
C LEU A 82 -15.80 30.68 19.40
N ARG A 83 -14.78 31.07 18.63
CA ARG A 83 -13.90 32.20 18.96
C ARG A 83 -14.44 33.54 18.49
N ALA A 84 -15.33 33.53 17.51
CA ALA A 84 -15.93 34.75 16.95
C ALA A 84 -17.16 35.22 17.74
N GLU A 85 -17.78 34.33 18.53
CA GLU A 85 -18.78 34.64 19.57
C GLU A 85 -18.13 35.23 20.84
#